data_AF-A0A2W5F7W1-F1
#
_entry.id   AF-A0A2W5F7W1-F1
#
_cell.length_a   1.000
_cell.length_b   1.000
_cell.length_c   1.000
_cell.angle_alpha   90.00
_cell.angle_beta   90.00
_cell.angle_gamma   90.00
#
_symmetry.space_group_name_H-M   'P 1'
#
loop_
_entity.id
_entity.type
_entity.pdbx_description
1 polymer ?
#
loop_
_entity_poly.entity_id
_entity_poly.type
_entity_poly.pdbx_seq_one_letter_code
_entity_poly.pdbx_strand_id
1 'polypeptide(L)'
;MRIASIIFLLVFLSIKSQAQTTSQMVDEAHKELDKAEERLNTVYKRILELYKKDTLFISKMRKAERLWIQFRDAEIEMKYPHMGTLDYGQEGRICLVEYKLELTEARERKLRQWLVRNIDETNHCNGSVGRYKDE
;
A
#
# COMPACT_ATOMS: atom_id res chain seq x y z
N MET A 1 -38.09 45.15 4.53
CA MET A 1 -37.12 44.61 5.51
C MET A 1 -37.05 43.08 5.53
N ARG A 2 -38.17 42.32 5.48
CA ARG A 2 -38.12 40.84 5.54
C ARG A 2 -37.41 40.15 4.35
N ILE A 3 -37.55 40.68 3.12
CA ILE A 3 -36.90 40.10 1.92
C ILE A 3 -35.38 40.36 1.93
N ALA A 4 -34.95 41.55 2.36
CA ALA A 4 -33.53 41.89 2.48
C ALA A 4 -32.80 41.03 3.55
N SER A 5 -33.49 40.67 4.64
CA SER A 5 -32.93 39.77 5.67
C SER A 5 -32.82 38.31 5.21
N ILE A 6 -33.70 37.84 4.32
CA ILE A 6 -33.65 36.47 3.75
C ILE A 6 -32.51 36.36 2.72
N ILE A 7 -32.29 37.39 1.91
CA ILE A 7 -31.17 37.44 0.95
C ILE A 7 -29.83 37.49 1.69
N PHE A 8 -29.74 38.23 2.80
CA PHE A 8 -28.53 38.26 3.64
C PHE A 8 -28.20 36.88 4.24
N LEU A 9 -29.21 36.11 4.67
CA LEU A 9 -29.03 34.76 5.23
C LEU A 9 -28.57 33.72 4.20
N LEU A 10 -28.98 33.85 2.93
CA LEU A 10 -28.58 32.92 1.85
C LEU A 10 -27.15 33.15 1.37
N VAL A 11 -26.62 34.39 1.46
CA VAL A 11 -25.24 34.71 1.07
C VAL A 11 -24.20 34.16 2.07
N PHE A 12 -24.56 34.02 3.36
CA PHE A 12 -23.68 33.41 4.37
C PHE A 12 -23.57 31.88 4.28
N LEU A 13 -24.45 31.21 3.54
CA LEU A 13 -24.48 29.74 3.45
C LEU A 13 -23.61 29.17 2.30
N SER A 14 -23.04 30.02 1.44
CA SER A 14 -22.45 29.59 0.16
C SER A 14 -20.92 29.52 0.11
N ILE A 15 -20.19 29.64 1.23
CA ILE A 15 -18.71 29.65 1.19
C ILE A 15 -18.13 28.52 2.05
N LYS A 16 -18.31 27.28 1.60
CA LYS A 16 -17.40 26.17 1.93
C LYS A 16 -16.98 25.43 0.65
N SER A 17 -16.38 26.17 -0.28
CA SER A 17 -15.60 25.54 -1.35
C SER A 17 -14.26 25.10 -0.75
N GLN A 18 -14.09 23.79 -0.51
CA GLN A 18 -12.75 23.24 -0.26
C GLN A 18 -12.06 23.08 -1.61
N ALA A 19 -11.29 24.09 -2.02
CA ALA A 19 -10.31 23.90 -3.07
C ALA A 19 -9.13 23.12 -2.46
N GLN A 20 -9.09 21.79 -2.64
CA GLN A 20 -7.96 20.99 -2.20
C GLN A 20 -6.73 21.38 -3.05
N THR A 21 -5.61 21.61 -2.39
CA THR A 21 -4.34 21.88 -3.07
C THR A 21 -3.68 20.56 -3.49
N THR A 22 -2.90 20.59 -4.58
CA THR A 22 -2.11 19.43 -5.03
C THR A 22 -1.17 18.89 -3.94
N SER A 23 -0.62 19.77 -3.09
CA SER A 23 0.21 19.38 -1.95
C SER A 23 -0.56 18.55 -0.92
N GLN A 24 -1.79 18.95 -0.59
CA GLN A 24 -2.62 18.23 0.37
C GLN A 24 -2.98 16.83 -0.13
N MET A 25 -3.27 16.68 -1.43
CA MET A 25 -3.54 15.37 -2.04
C MET A 25 -2.32 14.45 -2.00
N VAL A 26 -1.12 14.99 -2.28
CA VAL A 26 0.14 14.23 -2.19
C VAL A 26 0.38 13.76 -0.76
N ASP A 27 0.19 14.63 0.24
CA ASP A 27 0.36 14.26 1.65
C ASP A 27 -0.63 13.17 2.10
N GLU A 28 -1.87 13.24 1.62
CA GLU A 28 -2.89 12.23 1.91
C GLU A 28 -2.54 10.87 1.26
N ALA A 29 -2.10 10.88 0.01
CA ALA A 29 -1.63 9.67 -0.67
C ALA A 29 -0.44 9.03 0.05
N HIS A 30 0.51 9.84 0.56
CA HIS A 30 1.62 9.35 1.35
C HIS A 30 1.16 8.72 2.68
N LYS A 31 0.19 9.32 3.37
CA LYS A 31 -0.37 8.74 4.60
C LYS A 31 -1.00 7.37 4.36
N GLU A 32 -1.71 7.19 3.25
CA GLU A 32 -2.29 5.89 2.91
C GLU A 32 -1.22 4.86 2.55
N LEU A 33 -0.19 5.27 1.81
CA LEU A 33 0.98 4.43 1.56
C LEU A 33 1.68 3.99 2.86
N ASP A 34 1.93 4.91 3.79
CA ASP A 34 2.59 4.62 5.07
C ASP A 34 1.78 3.58 5.87
N LYS A 35 0.45 3.72 5.92
CA LYS A 35 -0.44 2.73 6.54
C LYS A 35 -0.35 1.36 5.86
N ALA A 36 -0.28 1.33 4.53
CA ALA A 36 -0.14 0.07 3.79
C ALA A 36 1.22 -0.60 4.04
N GLU A 37 2.30 0.17 4.08
CA GLU A 37 3.64 -0.32 4.42
C GLU A 37 3.68 -0.87 5.86
N GLU A 38 3.00 -0.22 6.82
CA GLU A 38 2.86 -0.72 8.19
C GLU A 38 2.11 -2.07 8.24
N ARG A 39 0.98 -2.19 7.53
CA ARG A 39 0.22 -3.44 7.44
C ARG A 39 1.05 -4.56 6.83
N LEU A 40 1.74 -4.29 5.72
CA LEU A 40 2.64 -5.24 5.07
C LEU A 40 3.73 -5.72 6.05
N ASN A 41 4.38 -4.79 6.75
CA ASN A 41 5.41 -5.11 7.73
C ASN A 41 4.89 -5.94 8.91
N THR A 42 3.66 -5.64 9.37
CA THR A 42 2.99 -6.41 10.42
C THR A 42 2.74 -7.84 9.99
N VAL A 43 2.21 -8.05 8.78
CA VAL A 43 1.99 -9.38 8.20
C VAL A 43 3.33 -10.12 8.04
N TYR A 44 4.35 -9.47 7.50
CA TYR A 44 5.67 -10.05 7.32
C TYR A 44 6.28 -10.51 8.65
N LYS A 45 6.28 -9.67 9.69
CA LYS A 45 6.75 -10.03 11.03
C LYS A 45 5.98 -11.23 11.59
N ARG A 46 4.65 -11.26 11.42
CA ARG A 46 3.84 -12.40 11.87
C ARG A 46 4.22 -13.70 11.17
N ILE A 47 4.50 -13.67 9.88
CA ILE A 47 5.00 -14.84 9.14
C ILE A 47 6.33 -15.31 9.73
N LEU A 48 7.29 -14.40 9.96
CA LEU A 48 8.58 -14.77 10.55
C LEU A 48 8.43 -15.45 11.92
N GLU A 49 7.51 -14.97 12.75
CA GLU A 49 7.24 -15.57 14.06
C GLU A 49 6.63 -16.98 13.95
N LEU A 50 5.66 -17.17 13.05
CA LEU A 50 5.03 -18.48 12.82
C LEU A 50 6.01 -19.51 12.26
N TYR A 51 6.91 -19.07 11.37
CA TYR A 51 7.90 -19.93 10.74
C TYR A 51 9.27 -19.92 11.45
N LYS A 52 9.37 -19.40 12.69
CA LYS A 52 10.66 -19.16 13.38
C LYS A 52 11.62 -20.36 13.45
N LYS A 53 11.09 -21.58 13.45
CA LYS A 53 11.87 -22.84 13.46
C LYS A 53 12.32 -23.30 12.07
N ASP A 54 11.76 -22.75 11.00
CA ASP A 54 12.16 -23.06 9.62
C ASP A 54 13.13 -22.00 9.10
N THR A 55 14.40 -22.16 9.50
CA THR A 55 15.47 -21.22 9.16
C THR A 55 15.72 -21.14 7.66
N LEU A 56 15.51 -22.24 6.93
CA LEU A 56 15.61 -22.27 5.47
C LEU A 56 14.49 -21.44 4.84
N PHE A 57 13.24 -21.67 5.24
CA PHE A 57 12.11 -20.86 4.79
C PHE A 57 12.34 -19.38 5.08
N ILE A 58 12.72 -19.01 6.31
CA ILE A 58 12.98 -17.61 6.69
C ILE A 58 14.05 -16.98 5.78
N SER A 59 15.13 -17.71 5.50
CA SER A 59 16.19 -17.23 4.62
C SER A 59 15.67 -16.95 3.20
N LYS A 60 14.83 -17.83 2.65
CA LYS A 60 14.22 -17.65 1.33
C LYS A 60 13.17 -16.53 1.32
N MET A 61 12.34 -16.44 2.36
CA MET A 61 11.34 -15.39 2.54
C MET A 61 12.00 -14.00 2.59
N ARG A 62 13.04 -13.84 3.41
CA ARG A 62 13.84 -12.61 3.47
C ARG A 62 14.46 -12.23 2.12
N LYS A 63 14.97 -13.22 1.38
CA LYS A 63 15.49 -12.99 0.03
C LYS A 63 14.38 -12.53 -0.93
N ALA A 64 13.20 -13.16 -0.86
CA ALA A 64 12.06 -12.81 -1.69
C ALA A 64 11.54 -11.39 -1.41
N GLU A 65 11.38 -10.98 -0.14
CA GLU A 65 10.98 -9.60 0.19
C GLU A 65 11.98 -8.56 -0.31
N ARG A 66 13.29 -8.80 -0.14
CA ARG A 66 14.33 -7.86 -0.63
C ARG A 66 14.28 -7.70 -2.15
N LEU A 67 14.09 -8.80 -2.87
CA LEU A 67 13.96 -8.76 -4.33
C LEU A 67 12.64 -8.11 -4.76
N TRP A 68 11.56 -8.30 -4.01
CA TRP A 68 10.30 -7.62 -4.27
C TRP A 68 10.43 -6.10 -4.14
N ILE A 69 11.16 -5.59 -3.15
CA ILE A 69 11.43 -4.15 -3.03
C ILE A 69 12.15 -3.63 -4.27
N GLN A 70 13.22 -4.31 -4.71
CA GLN A 70 13.95 -3.93 -5.93
C GLN A 70 13.07 -3.97 -7.17
N PHE A 71 12.23 -5.01 -7.29
CA PHE A 71 11.28 -5.14 -8.40
C PHE A 71 10.25 -4.01 -8.39
N ARG A 72 9.64 -3.71 -7.23
CA ARG A 72 8.66 -2.62 -7.07
C ARG A 72 9.26 -1.29 -7.51
N ASP A 73 10.47 -1.00 -7.05
CA ASP A 73 11.13 0.26 -7.34
C ASP A 73 11.46 0.34 -8.86
N ALA A 74 11.97 -0.75 -9.45
CA ALA A 74 12.21 -0.84 -10.90
C ALA A 74 10.93 -0.75 -11.75
N GLU A 75 9.82 -1.32 -11.27
CA GLU A 75 8.53 -1.25 -11.95
C GLU A 75 7.94 0.17 -11.94
N ILE A 76 8.13 0.91 -10.84
CA ILE A 76 7.77 2.33 -10.75
C ILE A 76 8.63 3.15 -11.73
N GLU A 77 9.95 2.93 -11.77
CA GLU A 77 10.84 3.61 -12.71
C GLU A 77 10.47 3.30 -14.17
N MET A 78 10.13 2.05 -14.49
CA MET A 78 9.66 1.65 -15.82
C MET A 78 8.33 2.33 -16.19
N LYS A 79 7.38 2.43 -15.24
CA LYS A 79 6.07 3.05 -15.49
C LYS A 79 6.17 4.57 -15.63
N TYR A 80 7.10 5.20 -14.92
CA TYR A 80 7.31 6.64 -14.93
C TYR A 80 8.78 7.02 -15.29
N PRO A 81 9.26 6.69 -16.50
CA PRO A 81 10.67 6.77 -16.89
C PRO A 81 11.23 8.20 -16.95
N HIS A 82 10.36 9.21 -16.97
CA HIS A 82 10.73 10.63 -17.02
C HIS A 82 10.28 11.40 -15.76
N MET A 83 10.18 10.73 -14.60
CA MET A 83 9.87 11.44 -13.35
C MET A 83 10.83 12.60 -13.09
N GLY A 84 10.28 13.74 -12.66
CA GLY A 84 11.03 14.98 -12.44
C GLY A 84 11.19 15.87 -13.67
N THR A 85 10.70 15.43 -14.84
CA THR A 85 10.53 16.29 -16.02
C THR A 85 9.18 17.02 -15.98
N LEU A 86 9.01 18.01 -16.87
CA LEU A 86 7.73 18.72 -17.02
C LEU A 86 6.59 17.81 -17.53
N ASP A 87 6.91 16.65 -18.12
CA ASP A 87 5.97 15.78 -18.83
C ASP A 87 4.86 15.21 -17.94
N TYR A 88 5.12 15.02 -16.63
CA TYR A 88 4.16 14.46 -15.68
C TYR A 88 3.50 15.50 -14.76
N GLY A 89 3.99 16.75 -14.77
CA GLY A 89 3.48 17.82 -13.92
C GLY A 89 3.45 17.47 -12.42
N GLN A 90 2.63 18.21 -11.65
CA GLN A 90 2.44 17.91 -10.22
C GLN A 90 1.57 16.67 -9.97
N GLU A 91 0.64 16.36 -10.88
CA GLU A 91 -0.25 15.21 -10.79
C GLU A 91 0.52 13.88 -10.84
N GLY A 92 1.61 13.80 -11.60
CA GLY A 92 2.49 12.63 -11.65
C GLY A 92 3.07 12.22 -10.30
N ARG A 93 3.21 13.16 -9.35
CA ARG A 93 3.63 12.84 -7.98
C ARG A 93 2.58 12.01 -7.25
N ILE A 94 1.31 12.32 -7.44
CA ILE A 94 0.19 11.57 -6.84
C ILE A 94 0.13 10.18 -7.46
N CYS A 95 0.15 10.10 -8.80
CA CYS A 95 0.09 8.81 -9.52
C CYS A 95 1.22 7.85 -9.15
N LEU A 96 2.43 8.37 -8.90
CA LEU A 96 3.55 7.55 -8.43
C LEU A 96 3.26 6.95 -7.05
N VAL A 97 2.78 7.76 -6.11
CA VAL A 97 2.50 7.32 -4.74
C VAL A 97 1.35 6.32 -4.73
N GLU A 98 0.28 6.59 -5.47
CA GLU A 98 -0.86 5.68 -5.62
C GLU A 98 -0.45 4.34 -6.24
N TYR A 99 0.41 4.35 -7.25
CA TYR A 99 0.91 3.11 -7.85
C TYR A 99 1.79 2.32 -6.88
N LYS A 100 2.64 3.00 -6.11
CA LYS A 100 3.43 2.35 -5.05
C LYS A 100 2.52 1.75 -3.96
N LEU A 101 1.43 2.43 -3.62
CA LEU A 101 0.39 1.94 -2.70
C LEU A 101 -0.24 0.65 -3.26
N GLU A 102 -0.67 0.64 -4.52
CA GLU A 102 -1.26 -0.54 -5.18
C GLU A 102 -0.32 -1.76 -5.10
N LEU A 103 0.96 -1.57 -5.46
CA LEU A 103 1.96 -2.65 -5.41
C LEU A 103 2.19 -3.16 -3.97
N THR A 104 2.16 -2.25 -3.00
CA THR A 104 2.32 -2.57 -1.57
C THR A 104 1.15 -3.39 -1.04
N GLU A 105 -0.09 -2.99 -1.36
CA GLU A 105 -1.28 -3.74 -0.98
C GLU A 105 -1.38 -5.10 -1.69
N ALA A 106 -0.96 -5.17 -2.96
CA ALA A 106 -0.89 -6.43 -3.69
C ALA A 106 0.10 -7.39 -3.01
N ARG A 107 1.26 -6.89 -2.56
CA ARG A 107 2.22 -7.69 -1.81
C ARG A 107 1.63 -8.12 -0.47
N GLU A 108 0.97 -7.23 0.26
CA GLU A 108 0.30 -7.54 1.52
C GLU A 108 -0.68 -8.70 1.34
N ARG A 109 -1.55 -8.64 0.32
CA ARG A 109 -2.50 -9.71 -0.01
C ARG A 109 -1.80 -11.04 -0.30
N LYS A 110 -0.69 -11.03 -1.03
CA LYS A 110 0.11 -12.25 -1.29
C LYS A 110 0.73 -12.78 0.00
N LEU A 111 1.22 -11.92 0.89
CA LEU A 111 1.81 -12.35 2.15
C LEU A 111 0.78 -12.96 3.10
N ARG A 112 -0.45 -12.45 3.13
CA ARG A 112 -1.53 -12.99 3.98
C ARG A 112 -1.85 -14.46 3.70
N GLN A 113 -1.54 -14.98 2.51
CA GLN A 113 -1.70 -16.40 2.19
C GLN A 113 -0.86 -17.31 3.09
N TRP A 114 0.30 -16.83 3.55
CA TRP A 114 1.20 -17.54 4.47
C TRP A 114 0.72 -17.60 5.91
N LEU A 115 -0.41 -16.95 6.23
CA LEU A 115 -1.01 -16.97 7.56
C LEU A 115 -2.14 -18.01 7.72
N VAL A 116 -2.54 -18.68 6.63
CA VAL A 116 -3.60 -19.70 6.63
C VAL A 116 -3.07 -21.03 7.17
N ARG A 117 -3.75 -21.62 8.18
CA ARG A 117 -3.47 -22.98 8.69
C ARG A 117 -4.25 -24.05 7.93
N ASN A 118 -3.85 -25.31 8.11
CA ASN A 118 -4.59 -26.51 7.67
C ASN A 118 -4.86 -26.55 6.16
N ILE A 119 -3.85 -26.16 5.38
CA ILE A 119 -3.88 -26.33 3.93
C ILE A 119 -3.79 -27.83 3.64
N ASP A 120 -4.60 -28.30 2.69
CA ASP A 120 -4.60 -29.69 2.21
C ASP A 120 -3.17 -30.19 1.98
N GLU A 121 -2.71 -31.06 2.88
CA GLU A 121 -1.35 -31.57 2.91
C GLU A 121 -1.05 -32.47 1.71
N THR A 122 -2.10 -33.01 1.07
CA THR A 122 -1.98 -33.86 -0.12
C THR A 122 -1.66 -33.06 -1.39
N ASN A 123 -1.94 -31.75 -1.37
CA ASN A 123 -1.61 -30.86 -2.48
C ASN A 123 -0.19 -30.30 -2.35
N HIS A 124 0.73 -30.94 -3.07
CA HIS A 124 2.14 -30.59 -3.13
C HIS A 124 2.41 -29.21 -3.76
N CYS A 125 1.51 -28.71 -4.61
CA CYS A 125 1.65 -27.40 -5.25
C CYS A 125 1.47 -26.23 -4.26
N ASN A 126 0.95 -26.49 -3.07
CA ASN A 126 0.87 -25.50 -2.00
C ASN A 126 2.22 -25.20 -1.33
N GLY A 127 3.27 -25.98 -1.62
CA GLY A 127 4.60 -25.77 -1.07
C GLY A 127 4.60 -25.75 0.46
N SER A 128 5.27 -24.77 1.06
CA SER A 128 5.38 -24.63 2.52
C SER A 128 4.33 -23.71 3.16
N VAL A 129 3.33 -23.26 2.41
CA VAL A 129 2.28 -22.36 2.92
C VAL A 129 1.51 -23.08 4.04
N GLY A 130 1.30 -22.40 5.18
CA GLY A 130 0.56 -22.93 6.33
C GLY A 130 1.23 -24.06 7.12
N ARG A 131 2.39 -24.56 6.67
CA ARG A 131 3.14 -25.66 7.31
C ARG A 131 4.09 -25.11 8.38
N TYR A 132 3.51 -24.66 9.49
CA TYR A 132 4.28 -24.22 10.65
C TYR A 132 4.81 -25.44 11.39
N LYS A 133 6.06 -25.38 11.86
CA LYS A 133 6.61 -26.43 12.72
C LYS A 133 6.09 -26.18 14.14
N ASP A 134 5.09 -26.96 14.54
CA ASP A 134 4.71 -27.08 15.95
C ASP A 134 5.85 -27.78 16.74
N GLU A 135 5.78 -27.80 18.07
CA GLU A 135 6.85 -28.21 19.03
C GLU A 135 7.93 -29.20 18.53
#